data_AF-A0A1F2YD52-F1
#
_entry.id   AF-A0A1F2YD52-F1
#
_cell.length_a   1.000
_cell.length_b   1.000
_cell.length_c   1.000
_cell.angle_alpha   90.00
_cell.angle_beta   90.00
_cell.angle_gamma   90.00
#
_symmetry.space_group_name_H-M   'P 1'
#
loop_
_entity.id
_entity.type
_entity.pdbx_description
1 polymer ?
#
loop_
_entity_poly.entity_id
_entity_poly.type
_entity_poly.pdbx_seq_one_letter_code
_entity_poly.pdbx_strand_id
1 'polypeptide(L)'
;MADVFTEVVVAPGFSEGALSAFGERKSLRVVRAPLPAPGGLDVRVVPGGALVQDRDMVSERREEMEVVSDREPTEEEWRDLLFAWTIAMRVKSNAIVFARDLATVGVGAGQMSRVDSSFLAVRKAGDRAKGAVMASDAFFPFPDAVEVAADAGVTAVIHPGGSIRDDDVLAVAESRGIAVVVTGRRHFRH
;
A
#
# COMPACT_ATOMS: atom_id res chain seq x y z
N MET A 1 12.53 7.60 -19.46
CA MET A 1 12.36 6.12 -19.59
C MET A 1 13.40 5.47 -20.49
N ALA A 2 14.02 6.20 -21.43
CA ALA A 2 15.05 5.69 -22.34
C ALA A 2 16.31 5.08 -21.65
N ASP A 3 16.54 5.39 -20.38
CA ASP A 3 17.74 4.92 -19.65
C ASP A 3 17.47 3.84 -18.58
N VAL A 4 16.20 3.47 -18.38
CA VAL A 4 15.83 2.42 -17.43
C VAL A 4 15.70 1.10 -18.18
N PHE A 5 16.45 0.08 -17.75
CA PHE A 5 16.26 -1.28 -18.22
C PHE A 5 14.83 -1.74 -17.87
N THR A 6 14.06 -2.11 -18.89
CA THR A 6 12.65 -2.46 -18.73
C THR A 6 12.36 -3.74 -19.51
N GLU A 7 11.75 -4.70 -18.83
CA GLU A 7 11.46 -6.00 -19.38
C GLU A 7 10.15 -6.05 -20.18
N VAL A 8 9.09 -5.45 -19.63
CA VAL A 8 7.74 -5.46 -20.19
C VAL A 8 7.10 -4.09 -19.96
N VAL A 9 6.40 -3.58 -20.98
CA VAL A 9 5.46 -2.46 -20.84
C VAL A 9 4.08 -2.94 -21.28
N VAL A 10 3.08 -2.75 -20.41
CA VAL A 10 1.68 -3.09 -20.67
C VAL A 10 0.84 -1.81 -20.64
N ALA A 11 0.01 -1.59 -21.66
CA ALA A 11 -0.87 -0.43 -21.73
C ALA A 11 -2.18 -0.73 -22.49
N PRO A 12 -3.27 0.04 -22.28
CA PRO A 12 -4.50 -0.07 -23.07
C PRO A 12 -4.32 0.28 -24.56
N GLY A 13 -3.29 1.07 -24.87
CA GLY A 13 -2.90 1.45 -26.21
C GLY A 13 -1.56 2.17 -26.20
N PHE A 14 -0.99 2.36 -27.40
CA PHE A 14 0.27 3.04 -27.62
C PHE A 14 0.13 4.00 -28.79
N SER A 15 0.79 5.16 -28.71
CA SER A 15 0.97 6.02 -29.88
C SER A 15 2.02 5.44 -30.82
N GLU A 16 1.99 5.84 -32.09
CA GLU A 16 2.98 5.42 -33.08
C GLU A 16 4.41 5.79 -32.66
N GLY A 17 4.59 7.00 -32.12
CA GLY A 17 5.89 7.45 -31.60
C GLY A 17 6.41 6.57 -30.44
N ALA A 18 5.52 6.12 -29.55
CA ALA A 18 5.91 5.21 -28.46
C ALA A 18 6.33 3.83 -29.00
N LEU A 19 5.59 3.28 -29.97
CA LEU A 19 5.95 2.02 -30.60
C LEU A 19 7.27 2.10 -31.35
N SER A 20 7.54 3.20 -32.05
CA SER A 20 8.82 3.42 -32.73
C SER A 20 9.97 3.45 -31.74
N ALA A 21 9.85 4.22 -30.64
CA ALA A 21 10.89 4.31 -29.62
C ALA A 21 11.11 2.98 -28.87
N PHE A 22 10.04 2.24 -28.55
CA PHE A 22 10.16 0.93 -27.91
C PHE A 22 10.70 -0.15 -28.85
N GLY A 23 10.42 -0.04 -30.15
CA GLY A 23 10.91 -0.96 -31.18
C GLY A 23 12.44 -0.98 -31.32
N GLU A 24 13.11 0.10 -30.92
CA GLU A 24 14.58 0.15 -30.87
C GLU A 24 15.17 -0.79 -29.80
N ARG A 25 14.36 -1.20 -28.80
CA ARG A 25 14.79 -2.07 -27.70
C ARG A 25 14.43 -3.53 -27.95
N LYS A 26 15.37 -4.28 -28.51
CA LYS A 26 15.17 -5.70 -28.91
C LYS A 26 14.62 -6.63 -27.82
N SER A 27 14.92 -6.38 -26.54
CA SER A 27 14.49 -7.23 -25.41
C SER A 27 13.20 -6.75 -24.72
N LEU A 28 12.66 -5.59 -25.11
CA LEU A 28 11.46 -5.04 -24.49
C LEU A 28 10.20 -5.70 -25.07
N ARG A 29 9.39 -6.29 -24.19
CA ARG A 29 8.06 -6.80 -24.56
C ARG A 29 7.03 -5.67 -24.44
N VAL A 30 6.42 -5.30 -25.56
CA VAL A 30 5.34 -4.30 -25.61
C VAL A 30 4.01 -5.01 -25.76
N VAL A 31 3.15 -4.93 -24.74
CA VAL A 31 1.87 -5.65 -24.71
C VAL A 31 0.72 -4.66 -24.63
N ARG A 32 -0.19 -4.73 -25.61
CA ARG A 32 -1.48 -4.05 -25.53
C ARG A 32 -2.47 -4.96 -24.82
N ALA A 33 -3.08 -4.50 -23.73
CA ALA A 33 -4.08 -5.25 -22.97
C ALA A 33 -5.27 -4.35 -22.61
N PRO A 34 -6.52 -4.86 -22.63
CA PRO A 34 -7.68 -4.06 -22.24
C PRO A 34 -7.60 -3.63 -20.77
N LEU A 35 -8.32 -2.57 -20.42
CA LEU A 35 -8.50 -2.21 -19.02
C LEU A 35 -9.18 -3.35 -18.27
N PRO A 36 -8.77 -3.65 -17.02
CA PRO A 36 -9.40 -4.68 -16.24
C PRO A 36 -10.85 -4.31 -15.90
N ALA A 37 -11.75 -5.28 -16.00
CA ALA A 37 -13.09 -5.14 -15.44
C ALA A 37 -13.04 -5.29 -13.90
N PRO A 38 -13.87 -4.54 -13.15
CA PRO A 38 -13.96 -4.71 -11.70
C PRO A 38 -14.55 -6.08 -11.34
N GLY A 39 -14.12 -6.63 -10.20
CA GLY A 39 -14.60 -7.91 -9.68
C GLY A 39 -14.05 -9.14 -10.42
N GLY A 40 -14.87 -10.19 -10.44
CA GLY A 40 -14.52 -11.50 -10.97
C GLY A 40 -13.92 -12.43 -9.93
N LEU A 41 -13.57 -13.64 -10.37
CA LEU A 41 -13.02 -14.67 -9.50
C LEU A 41 -11.48 -14.62 -9.46
N ASP A 42 -10.93 -14.92 -8.29
CA ASP A 42 -9.53 -15.24 -8.07
C ASP A 42 -9.41 -16.74 -7.80
N VAL A 43 -8.56 -17.43 -8.57
CA VAL A 43 -8.43 -18.89 -8.54
C VAL A 43 -7.00 -19.25 -8.16
N ARG A 44 -6.84 -19.94 -7.04
CA ARG A 44 -5.54 -20.42 -6.55
C ARG A 44 -5.48 -21.94 -6.63
N VAL A 45 -4.62 -22.45 -7.49
CA VAL A 45 -4.39 -23.90 -7.63
C VAL A 45 -3.59 -24.41 -6.44
N VAL A 46 -4.03 -25.53 -5.86
CA VAL A 46 -3.37 -26.23 -4.75
C VAL A 46 -3.28 -27.72 -5.09
N PRO A 47 -2.38 -28.50 -4.47
CA PRO A 47 -2.35 -29.95 -4.69
C PRO A 47 -3.74 -30.57 -4.47
N GLY A 48 -4.26 -31.25 -5.48
CA GLY A 48 -5.58 -31.90 -5.44
C GLY A 48 -6.77 -31.03 -5.90
N GLY A 49 -6.58 -29.75 -6.25
CA GLY A 49 -7.69 -28.93 -6.76
C GLY A 49 -7.40 -27.43 -6.86
N ALA A 50 -8.42 -26.61 -6.61
CA ALA A 50 -8.30 -25.16 -6.60
C ALA A 50 -9.22 -24.53 -5.54
N LEU A 51 -8.76 -23.42 -4.97
CA LEU A 51 -9.57 -22.50 -4.19
C LEU A 51 -10.08 -21.39 -5.11
N VAL A 52 -11.35 -21.02 -4.95
CA VAL A 52 -12.01 -19.99 -5.74
C VAL A 52 -12.64 -19.00 -4.77
N GLN A 53 -12.35 -17.72 -4.98
CA GLN A 53 -12.89 -16.62 -4.18
C GLN A 53 -13.23 -15.43 -5.07
N ASP A 54 -14.03 -14.50 -4.57
CA ASP A 54 -14.18 -13.20 -5.21
C ASP A 54 -12.86 -12.42 -5.15
N ARG A 55 -12.56 -11.68 -6.23
CA ARG A 55 -11.38 -10.84 -6.28
C ARG A 55 -11.53 -9.67 -5.32
N ASP A 56 -10.53 -9.50 -4.45
CA ASP A 56 -10.50 -8.36 -3.54
C ASP A 56 -10.31 -7.02 -4.29
N MET A 57 -11.02 -6.00 -3.80
CA MET A 57 -11.15 -4.66 -4.37
C MET A 57 -11.23 -3.65 -3.22
N VAL A 58 -10.48 -2.55 -3.33
CA VAL A 58 -10.64 -1.38 -2.45
C VAL A 58 -11.91 -0.70 -2.93
N SER A 59 -12.90 -0.65 -2.07
CA SER A 59 -14.22 -0.06 -2.36
C SER A 59 -14.69 0.86 -1.23
N GLU A 60 -13.94 0.89 -0.14
CA GLU A 60 -14.16 1.75 1.02
C GLU A 60 -14.03 3.19 0.59
N ARG A 61 -15.03 4.00 0.93
CA ARG A 61 -15.00 5.43 0.70
C ARG A 61 -14.49 6.13 1.96
N ARG A 62 -13.91 7.33 1.80
CA ARG A 62 -13.40 8.12 2.93
C ARG A 62 -14.46 8.33 4.00
N GLU A 63 -15.72 8.50 3.62
CA GLU A 63 -16.83 8.73 4.54
C GLU A 63 -17.23 7.49 5.36
N GLU A 64 -16.73 6.32 4.99
CA GLU A 64 -16.93 5.05 5.70
C GLU A 64 -15.75 4.74 6.64
N MET A 65 -14.67 5.53 6.57
CA MET A 65 -13.50 5.41 7.43
C MET A 65 -13.63 6.33 8.63
N GLU A 66 -13.03 5.93 9.75
CA GLU A 66 -13.11 6.65 11.01
C GLU A 66 -11.72 7.17 11.40
N VAL A 67 -11.64 8.45 11.78
CA VAL A 67 -10.45 9.02 12.43
C VAL A 67 -10.58 8.73 13.92
N VAL A 68 -9.67 7.90 14.46
CA VAL A 68 -9.74 7.45 15.86
C VAL A 68 -8.76 8.18 16.78
N SER A 69 -7.85 8.99 16.21
CA SER A 69 -6.95 9.86 16.96
C SER A 69 -7.50 11.26 17.16
N ASP A 70 -7.03 11.93 18.21
CA ASP A 70 -7.32 13.36 18.46
C ASP A 70 -6.97 14.29 17.27
N ARG A 71 -5.89 13.98 16.54
CA ARG A 71 -5.48 14.77 15.37
C ARG A 71 -6.17 14.28 14.11
N GLU A 72 -6.77 15.18 13.35
CA GLU A 72 -7.26 14.87 12.01
C GLU A 72 -6.12 14.86 10.97
N PRO A 73 -6.16 13.98 9.96
CA PRO A 73 -5.32 14.11 8.78
C PRO A 73 -5.69 15.36 7.98
N THR A 74 -4.69 16.06 7.47
CA THR A 74 -4.89 17.12 6.46
C THR A 74 -5.44 16.54 5.16
N GLU A 75 -5.95 17.39 4.26
CA GLU A 75 -6.42 16.92 2.94
C GLU A 75 -5.30 16.28 2.09
N GLU A 76 -4.06 16.75 2.23
CA GLU A 76 -2.90 16.15 1.55
C GLU A 76 -2.60 14.75 2.12
N GLU A 77 -2.64 14.60 3.44
CA GLU A 77 -2.47 13.30 4.09
C GLU A 77 -3.62 12.35 3.74
N TRP A 78 -4.87 12.81 3.72
CA TRP A 78 -6.01 12.00 3.30
C TRP A 78 -5.84 11.46 1.87
N ARG A 79 -5.43 12.33 0.94
CA ARG A 79 -5.14 11.94 -0.44
C ARG A 79 -4.07 10.86 -0.49
N ASP A 80 -3.00 11.01 0.27
CA ASP A 80 -1.89 10.07 0.27
C ASP A 80 -2.23 8.78 1.04
N LEU A 81 -3.07 8.83 2.07
CA LEU A 81 -3.55 7.67 2.84
C LEU A 81 -4.41 6.77 1.97
N LEU A 82 -5.37 7.34 1.22
CA LEU A 82 -6.21 6.57 0.29
C LEU A 82 -5.39 5.96 -0.85
N PHE A 83 -4.37 6.68 -1.33
CA PHE A 83 -3.40 6.14 -2.29
C PHE A 83 -2.61 4.98 -1.68
N ALA A 84 -2.01 5.16 -0.51
CA ALA A 84 -1.23 4.13 0.17
C ALA A 84 -2.09 2.89 0.47
N TRP A 85 -3.34 3.07 0.90
CA TRP A 85 -4.32 2.02 1.15
C TRP A 85 -4.58 1.17 -0.09
N THR A 86 -4.83 1.83 -1.23
CA THR A 86 -5.04 1.16 -2.52
C THR A 86 -3.82 0.33 -2.93
N ILE A 87 -2.61 0.84 -2.68
CA ILE A 87 -1.37 0.10 -2.98
C ILE A 87 -1.16 -1.06 -2.01
N ALA A 88 -1.45 -0.89 -0.72
CA ALA A 88 -1.26 -1.93 0.30
C ALA A 88 -1.99 -3.23 -0.06
N MET A 89 -3.21 -3.15 -0.59
CA MET A 89 -3.97 -4.31 -1.07
C MET A 89 -3.28 -5.10 -2.21
N ARG A 90 -2.36 -4.47 -2.96
CA ARG A 90 -1.60 -5.12 -4.03
C ARG A 90 -0.27 -5.71 -3.57
N VAL A 91 0.22 -5.29 -2.40
CA VAL A 91 1.49 -5.75 -1.82
C VAL A 91 1.25 -7.08 -1.08
N LYS A 92 2.25 -7.97 -1.10
CA LYS A 92 2.18 -9.23 -0.36
C LYS A 92 2.27 -9.00 1.15
N SER A 93 1.43 -9.68 1.90
CA SER A 93 1.31 -9.52 3.36
C SER A 93 2.46 -10.19 4.14
N ASN A 94 2.82 -9.70 5.33
CA ASN A 94 2.33 -8.46 5.95
C ASN A 94 2.88 -7.23 5.20
N ALA A 95 2.02 -6.27 4.84
CA ALA A 95 2.42 -5.14 4.01
C ALA A 95 2.38 -3.82 4.78
N ILE A 96 3.47 -3.05 4.67
CA ILE A 96 3.55 -1.65 5.08
C ILE A 96 3.92 -0.81 3.85
N VAL A 97 3.11 0.19 3.54
CA VAL A 97 3.33 1.12 2.43
C VAL A 97 3.46 2.52 2.98
N PHE A 98 4.58 3.17 2.70
CA PHE A 98 4.74 4.60 2.94
C PHE A 98 4.51 5.34 1.62
N ALA A 99 3.72 6.41 1.67
CA ALA A 99 3.45 7.25 0.52
C ALA A 99 3.53 8.74 0.86
N ARG A 100 3.88 9.53 -0.15
CA ARG A 100 3.84 10.99 -0.11
C ARG A 100 3.67 11.50 -1.54
N ASP A 101 2.87 12.54 -1.72
CA ASP A 101 2.62 13.16 -3.03
C ASP A 101 2.10 12.16 -4.08
N LEU A 102 1.15 11.30 -3.69
CA LEU A 102 0.61 10.22 -4.54
C LEU A 102 1.68 9.27 -5.12
N ALA A 103 2.81 9.12 -4.43
CA ALA A 103 3.88 8.19 -4.80
C ALA A 103 4.30 7.33 -3.62
N THR A 104 4.60 6.05 -3.87
CA THR A 104 5.20 5.20 -2.83
C THR A 104 6.64 5.63 -2.60
N VAL A 105 6.98 5.87 -1.34
CA VAL A 105 8.35 6.23 -0.94
C VAL A 105 9.08 5.04 -0.35
N GLY A 106 8.37 4.15 0.35
CA GLY A 106 8.92 2.91 0.92
C GLY A 106 7.87 1.81 0.99
N VAL A 107 8.27 0.56 0.74
CA VAL A 107 7.36 -0.60 0.77
C VAL A 107 8.03 -1.79 1.45
N GLY A 108 7.51 -2.19 2.61
CA GLY A 108 7.81 -3.46 3.26
C GLY A 108 6.78 -4.50 2.84
N ALA A 109 7.23 -5.59 2.23
CA ALA A 109 6.37 -6.59 1.62
C ALA A 109 6.77 -8.00 2.05
N GLY A 110 5.77 -8.87 2.26
CA GLY A 110 5.95 -10.31 2.39
C GLY A 110 6.62 -10.77 3.67
N GLN A 111 6.59 -9.98 4.75
CA GLN A 111 7.26 -10.34 6.00
C GLN A 111 6.34 -11.12 6.95
N MET A 112 6.95 -11.99 7.76
CA MET A 112 6.26 -12.75 8.80
C MET A 112 5.77 -11.87 9.95
N SER A 113 6.54 -10.82 10.30
CA SER A 113 6.16 -9.82 11.29
C SER A 113 5.88 -8.46 10.66
N ARG A 114 4.98 -7.69 11.24
CA ARG A 114 4.61 -6.36 10.73
C ARG A 114 5.66 -5.30 10.97
N VAL A 115 6.32 -5.37 12.12
CA VAL A 115 7.40 -4.44 12.47
C VAL A 115 8.56 -4.58 11.48
N ASP A 116 8.86 -5.80 11.00
CA ASP A 116 9.86 -6.03 9.95
C ASP A 116 9.48 -5.35 8.64
N SER A 117 8.20 -5.40 8.26
CA SER A 117 7.71 -4.63 7.11
C SER A 117 7.84 -3.12 7.33
N SER A 118 7.62 -2.63 8.55
CA SER A 118 7.84 -1.21 8.87
C SER A 118 9.32 -0.83 8.73
N PHE A 119 10.25 -1.61 9.30
CA PHE A 119 11.69 -1.40 9.14
C PHE A 119 12.13 -1.41 7.67
N LEU A 120 11.62 -2.34 6.86
CA LEU A 120 11.92 -2.37 5.43
C LEU A 120 11.36 -1.16 4.67
N ALA A 121 10.14 -0.71 5.02
CA ALA A 121 9.54 0.48 4.42
C ALA A 121 10.36 1.73 4.75
N VAL A 122 10.72 1.93 6.03
CA VAL A 122 11.59 3.02 6.50
C VAL A 122 12.93 2.99 5.75
N ARG A 123 13.60 1.83 5.72
CA ARG A 123 14.91 1.69 5.05
C ARG A 123 14.84 2.05 3.57
N LYS A 124 13.78 1.67 2.86
CA LYS A 124 13.61 1.99 1.43
C LYS A 124 13.22 3.45 1.20
N ALA A 125 12.46 4.05 2.12
CA ALA A 125 12.09 5.45 2.03
C ALA A 125 13.29 6.37 2.26
N GLY A 126 14.16 6.06 3.23
CA GLY A 126 15.22 6.96 3.66
C GLY A 126 14.63 8.30 4.10
N ASP A 127 15.25 9.41 3.71
CA ASP A 127 14.79 10.76 4.06
C ASP A 127 13.38 11.09 3.54
N ARG A 128 12.88 10.34 2.55
CA ARG A 128 11.52 10.53 2.01
C ARG A 128 10.44 10.02 2.96
N ALA A 129 10.78 9.30 4.04
CA ALA A 129 9.83 8.89 5.07
C ALA A 129 9.28 10.08 5.87
N LYS A 130 10.07 11.15 6.02
CA LYS A 130 9.65 12.33 6.77
C LYS A 130 8.49 13.03 6.09
N GLY A 131 7.38 13.22 6.80
CA GLY A 131 6.15 13.77 6.25
C GLY A 131 5.38 12.83 5.34
N ALA A 132 5.75 11.54 5.28
CA ALA A 132 4.98 10.53 4.56
C ALA A 132 3.82 10.03 5.44
N VAL A 133 2.85 9.40 4.80
CA VAL A 133 1.81 8.62 5.46
C VAL A 133 2.09 7.13 5.33
N MET A 134 1.45 6.32 6.16
CA MET A 134 1.63 4.87 6.22
C MET A 134 0.28 4.15 6.07
N ALA A 135 0.24 3.11 5.24
CA ALA A 135 -0.85 2.15 5.20
C ALA A 135 -0.37 0.76 5.65
N SER A 136 -1.21 0.05 6.43
CA SER A 136 -1.02 -1.37 6.72
C SER A 136 -2.21 -2.18 6.21
N ASP A 137 -1.95 -3.26 5.48
CA ASP A 137 -2.98 -4.15 4.91
C ASP A 137 -3.87 -4.86 5.93
N ALA A 138 -3.46 -4.88 7.20
CA ALA A 138 -4.16 -5.50 8.32
C ALA A 138 -4.03 -4.63 9.60
N PHE A 139 -4.61 -5.04 10.74
CA PHE A 139 -4.45 -4.32 12.02
C PHE A 139 -3.05 -4.48 12.63
N PHE A 140 -2.63 -3.56 13.50
CA PHE A 140 -1.37 -3.68 14.23
C PHE A 140 -1.54 -4.55 15.49
N PRO A 141 -0.79 -5.66 15.64
CA PRO A 141 -0.89 -6.49 16.83
C PRO A 141 -0.20 -5.85 18.05
N PHE A 142 0.72 -4.93 17.82
CA PHE A 142 1.53 -4.20 18.82
C PHE A 142 1.83 -2.79 18.27
N PRO A 143 2.18 -1.82 19.14
CA PRO A 143 2.51 -0.45 18.70
C PRO A 143 3.84 -0.33 17.94
N ASP A 144 4.72 -1.32 18.04
CA ASP A 144 6.09 -1.32 17.51
C ASP A 144 6.20 -0.88 16.03
N ALA A 145 5.32 -1.34 15.16
CA ALA A 145 5.32 -0.96 13.75
C ALA A 145 5.01 0.54 13.55
N VAL A 146 4.16 1.12 14.40
CA VAL A 146 3.81 2.55 14.39
C VAL A 146 4.92 3.37 15.04
N GLU A 147 5.56 2.88 16.11
CA GLU A 147 6.74 3.51 16.71
C GLU A 147 7.86 3.69 15.68
N VAL A 148 8.16 2.62 14.92
CA VAL A 148 9.16 2.64 13.85
C VAL A 148 8.83 3.66 12.77
N ALA A 149 7.56 3.78 12.40
CA ALA A 149 7.11 4.77 11.42
C ALA A 149 7.20 6.20 11.97
N ALA A 150 6.81 6.40 13.23
CA ALA A 150 6.86 7.68 13.92
C ALA A 150 8.29 8.21 14.03
N ASP A 151 9.24 7.35 14.40
CA ASP A 151 10.66 7.71 14.50
C ASP A 151 11.27 8.08 13.12
N ALA A 152 10.69 7.58 12.03
CA ALA A 152 11.04 7.97 10.66
C ALA A 152 10.34 9.26 10.18
N GLY A 153 9.45 9.84 11.00
CA GLY A 153 8.73 11.07 10.71
C GLY A 153 7.45 10.89 9.90
N VAL A 154 6.83 9.71 9.93
CA VAL A 154 5.48 9.51 9.38
C VAL A 154 4.47 10.35 10.16
N THR A 155 3.53 10.96 9.46
CA THR A 155 2.55 11.88 10.07
C THR A 155 1.15 11.32 10.14
N ALA A 156 0.77 10.34 9.33
CA ALA A 156 -0.54 9.71 9.43
C ALA A 156 -0.50 8.21 9.09
N VAL A 157 -1.41 7.43 9.67
CA VAL A 157 -1.50 5.97 9.52
C VAL A 157 -2.94 5.58 9.17
N ILE A 158 -3.09 4.66 8.20
CA ILE A 158 -4.36 3.99 7.88
C ILE A 158 -4.23 2.47 8.02
N HIS A 159 -5.18 1.84 8.71
CA HIS A 159 -5.24 0.39 8.87
C HIS A 159 -6.71 -0.06 9.08
N PRO A 160 -7.02 -1.37 9.16
CA PRO A 160 -8.39 -1.80 9.40
C PRO A 160 -8.95 -1.55 10.80
N GLY A 161 -8.09 -1.43 11.82
CA GLY A 161 -8.50 -1.62 13.22
C GLY A 161 -8.97 -3.05 13.53
N GLY A 162 -9.48 -3.27 14.74
CA GLY A 162 -10.00 -4.54 15.25
C GLY A 162 -9.02 -5.36 16.09
N SER A 163 -7.92 -4.77 16.56
CA SER A 163 -7.03 -5.42 17.53
C SER A 163 -7.57 -5.22 18.95
N ILE A 164 -7.39 -6.21 19.83
CA ILE A 164 -7.60 -6.01 21.28
C ILE A 164 -6.61 -5.00 21.88
N ARG A 165 -5.58 -4.61 21.12
CA ARG A 165 -4.54 -3.64 21.49
C ARG A 165 -4.59 -2.36 20.66
N ASP A 166 -5.71 -2.05 20.01
CA ASP A 166 -5.81 -0.81 19.23
C ASP A 166 -5.57 0.43 20.13
N ASP A 167 -6.02 0.40 21.38
CA ASP A 167 -5.76 1.48 22.36
C ASP A 167 -4.25 1.71 22.61
N ASP A 168 -3.45 0.64 22.68
CA ASP A 168 -1.99 0.75 22.86
C ASP A 168 -1.33 1.40 21.63
N VAL A 169 -1.80 1.04 20.43
CA VAL A 169 -1.32 1.58 19.15
C VAL A 169 -1.71 3.05 19.03
N LEU A 170 -2.95 3.38 19.39
CA LEU A 170 -3.48 4.73 19.36
C LEU A 170 -2.72 5.65 20.32
N ALA A 171 -2.50 5.23 21.57
CA ALA A 171 -1.76 6.00 22.55
C ALA A 171 -0.34 6.35 22.08
N VAL A 172 0.34 5.42 21.41
CA VAL A 172 1.65 5.67 20.80
C VAL A 172 1.54 6.67 19.66
N ALA A 173 0.58 6.50 18.74
CA ALA A 173 0.38 7.43 17.64
C ALA A 173 0.12 8.85 18.12
N GLU A 174 -0.77 9.03 19.10
CA GLU A 174 -1.11 10.32 19.68
C GLU A 174 0.07 10.98 20.39
N SER A 175 0.85 10.20 21.16
CA SER A 175 2.07 10.71 21.80
C SER A 175 3.11 11.24 20.81
N ARG A 176 3.04 10.81 19.55
CA ARG A 176 3.90 11.23 18.44
C ARG A 176 3.21 12.20 17.48
N GLY A 177 1.96 12.61 17.78
CA GLY A 177 1.18 13.53 16.95
C GLY A 177 0.76 12.95 15.61
N ILE A 178 0.62 11.63 15.49
CA ILE A 178 0.23 10.91 14.28
C ILE A 178 -1.29 10.78 14.22
N ALA A 179 -1.89 11.13 13.08
CA ALA A 179 -3.30 10.88 12.82
C ALA A 179 -3.53 9.41 12.47
N VAL A 180 -4.57 8.79 13.01
CA VAL A 180 -4.89 7.38 12.82
C VAL A 180 -6.28 7.24 12.22
N VAL A 181 -6.35 6.53 11.09
CA VAL A 181 -7.57 6.22 10.37
C VAL A 181 -7.80 4.71 10.38
N VAL A 182 -9.02 4.30 10.74
CA VAL A 182 -9.46 2.90 10.66
C VAL A 182 -10.47 2.69 9.54
N THR A 183 -10.34 1.58 8.80
CA THR A 183 -11.20 1.28 7.64
C THR A 183 -12.21 0.17 7.88
N GLY A 184 -12.04 -0.64 8.94
CA GLY A 184 -12.85 -1.83 9.20
C GLY A 184 -12.66 -2.98 8.21
N ARG A 185 -11.79 -2.85 7.19
CA ARG A 185 -11.58 -3.87 6.14
C ARG A 185 -10.11 -4.24 5.98
N ARG A 186 -9.83 -5.54 5.97
CA ARG A 186 -8.49 -6.12 5.80
C ARG A 186 -8.27 -6.57 4.35
N HIS A 187 -7.10 -6.27 3.79
CA HIS A 187 -6.70 -6.64 2.41
C HIS A 187 -5.48 -7.58 2.38
N PHE A 188 -5.64 -8.79 2.92
CA PHE A 188 -4.53 -9.75 3.01
C PHE A 188 -4.23 -10.41 1.65
N ARG A 189 -2.95 -10.54 1.28
CA ARG A 189 -2.51 -11.13 0.01
C ARG A 189 -1.26 -12.00 0.16
N HIS A 190 -1.38 -13.29 -0.13
CA HIS A 190 -0.27 -14.27 -0.19
C HIS A 190 0.27 -14.45 -1.60
#